data_AF-A0A7J4IN81-F1
#
_entry.id   AF-A0A7J4IN81-F1
#
_cell.length_a   1.000
_cell.length_b   1.000
_cell.length_c   1.000
_cell.angle_alpha   90.00
_cell.angle_beta   90.00
_cell.angle_gamma   90.00
#
_symmetry.space_group_name_H-M   'P 1'
#
loop_
_entity.id
_entity.type
_entity.pdbx_description
1 polymer ?
#
loop_
_entity_poly.entity_id
_entity_poly.type
_entity_poly.pdbx_seq_one_letter_code
_entity_poly.pdbx_strand_id
1 'polypeptide(L)' 'MADWRPLIRRRDDGFPRIMGVLNITPDSFYANSRLSSVEETLEIAAEMVDNGADWLDIG' A
#
# COMPACT_ATOMS: atom_id res chain seq x y z
N MET A 1 -11.86 -8.70 28.57
CA MET A 1 -11.14 -8.16 27.40
C MET A 1 -11.72 -8.84 26.18
N ALA A 2 -12.18 -8.08 25.17
CA ALA A 2 -12.70 -8.70 23.95
C ALA A 2 -11.60 -9.54 23.30
N ASP A 3 -11.94 -10.78 22.94
CA ASP A 3 -11.03 -11.65 22.23
C ASP A 3 -10.99 -11.22 20.76
N TRP A 4 -9.97 -10.43 20.41
CA TRP A 4 -9.76 -9.91 19.05
C TRP A 4 -8.97 -10.88 18.16
N ARG A 5 -8.57 -12.06 18.66
CA ARG A 5 -7.96 -13.12 17.84
C ARG A 5 -8.76 -13.50 16.58
N PRO A 6 -10.10 -13.37 16.52
CA PRO A 6 -10.85 -13.63 15.30
C PRO A 6 -10.62 -12.61 14.18
N LEU A 7 -10.17 -11.39 14.49
CA LEU A 7 -10.01 -10.32 13.49
C LEU A 7 -8.72 -10.42 12.68
N ILE A 8 -7.69 -11.07 13.23
CA ILE A 8 -6.37 -11.15 12.62
C ILE A 8 -6.02 -12.62 12.44
N ARG A 9 -6.11 -13.11 11.20
CA ARG A 9 -5.65 -14.45 10.84
C ARG A 9 -4.19 -14.39 10.40
N ARG A 10 -3.32 -15.09 11.11
CA ARG A 10 -1.96 -15.36 10.63
C ARG A 10 -2.04 -16.33 9.45
N ARG A 11 -1.30 -16.06 8.38
CA ARG A 11 -1.13 -17.01 7.27
C ARG A 11 -0.22 -18.17 7.68
N ASP A 12 -0.44 -19.33 7.07
CA ASP A 12 0.29 -20.57 7.39
C ASP A 12 1.77 -20.51 6.98
N ASP A 13 2.07 -19.74 5.93
CA ASP A 13 3.42 -19.49 5.41
C ASP A 13 4.33 -18.72 6.39
N GLY A 14 3.76 -18.12 7.44
CA GLY A 14 4.49 -17.65 8.62
C GLY A 14 5.34 -16.40 8.44
N PHE A 15 5.47 -15.86 7.23
CA PHE A 15 6.25 -14.65 6.94
C PHE A 15 5.35 -13.39 6.91
N PRO A 16 5.75 -12.30 7.58
CA PRO A 16 5.10 -11.00 7.41
C PRO A 16 5.11 -10.60 5.93
N ARG A 17 4.00 -9.99 5.48
CA ARG A 17 3.86 -9.44 4.14
C ARG A 17 4.09 -7.94 4.17
N ILE A 18 4.71 -7.41 3.13
CA ILE A 18 4.94 -5.97 2.98
C ILE A 18 3.83 -5.39 2.11
N MET A 19 3.16 -4.37 2.64
CA MET A 19 2.14 -3.59 1.94
C MET A 19 2.78 -2.29 1.43
N GLY A 20 2.78 -2.08 0.12
CA GLY A 20 3.04 -0.76 -0.45
C GLY A 20 1.80 0.12 -0.30
N VAL A 21 1.95 1.38 0.11
CA VAL A 21 0.82 2.32 0.26
C VAL A 21 0.96 3.42 -0.78
N LEU A 22 -0.02 3.53 -1.68
CA LEU A 22 -0.13 4.55 -2.71
C LEU A 22 -1.28 5.49 -2.37
N ASN A 23 -0.96 6.68 -1.87
CA ASN A 23 -1.95 7.72 -1.61
C ASN A 23 -2.08 8.60 -2.86
N ILE A 24 -3.17 8.42 -3.60
CA ILE A 24 -3.48 9.04 -4.91
C ILE A 24 -4.71 9.96 -4.84
N THR A 25 -5.05 10.46 -3.66
CA THR A 25 -6.17 11.40 -3.50
C THR A 25 -5.85 12.80 -4.06
N PRO A 26 -6.77 13.42 -4.83
CA PRO A 26 -6.61 14.81 -5.31
C PRO A 26 -6.54 15.85 -4.19
N ASP A 27 -6.98 15.51 -2.99
CA ASP A 27 -7.15 16.40 -1.83
C ASP A 27 -5.96 16.39 -0.86
N SER A 28 -4.80 15.87 -1.26
CA SER A 28 -3.57 16.10 -0.51
C SER A 28 -3.29 17.61 -0.47
N PHE A 29 -3.41 18.22 0.71
CA PHE A 29 -3.25 19.65 1.04
C PHE A 29 -1.86 20.25 0.71
N TYR A 30 -1.05 19.60 -0.12
CA TYR A 30 0.27 20.02 -0.58
C TYR A 30 0.30 20.13 -2.11
N ALA A 31 0.60 21.32 -2.63
CA ALA A 31 0.64 21.60 -4.06
C ALA A 31 1.65 20.75 -4.86
N ASN A 32 2.61 20.09 -4.18
CA ASN A 32 3.66 19.25 -4.76
C ASN A 32 3.41 17.74 -4.62
N SER A 33 2.32 17.28 -3.98
CA SER A 33 2.04 15.84 -3.80
C SER A 33 0.98 15.28 -4.73
N ARG A 34 0.60 16.03 -5.78
CA ARG A 34 -0.11 15.42 -6.90
C ARG A 34 0.92 14.56 -7.63
N LEU A 35 0.83 13.24 -7.47
CA LEU A 35 1.30 12.35 -8.51
C LEU A 35 0.66 12.86 -9.80
N SER A 36 1.52 13.40 -10.66
CA SER A 36 1.21 14.38 -11.68
C SER A 36 0.51 13.74 -12.88
N SER A 37 0.48 12.40 -12.94
CA SER A 37 -0.35 11.62 -13.84
C SER A 37 -0.55 10.18 -13.36
N VAL A 38 -1.45 9.46 -14.03
CA VAL A 38 -1.66 8.01 -13.82
C VAL A 38 -0.36 7.25 -14.09
N GLU A 39 0.44 7.70 -15.06
CA GLU A 39 1.71 7.09 -15.43
C GLU A 39 2.73 7.13 -14.29
N GLU A 40 2.89 8.27 -13.60
CA GLU A 40 3.80 8.36 -12.45
C GLU A 40 3.37 7.41 -11.31
N THR A 41 2.05 7.28 -11.09
CA THR A 41 1.50 6.34 -10.11
C THR A 41 1.83 4.89 -10.48
N LEU A 42 1.76 4.55 -11.77
CA LEU A 42 2.09 3.21 -12.27
C LEU A 42 3.59 2.91 -12.14
N GLU A 43 4.46 3.89 -12.39
CA GLU A 43 5.91 3.73 -12.21
C GLU A 43 6.27 3.43 -10.76
N ILE A 44 5.72 4.18 -9.81
CA ILE A 44 5.94 3.95 -8.37
C ILE A 44 5.36 2.61 -7.93
N ALA A 45 4.17 2.26 -8.41
CA ALA A 45 3.56 0.96 -8.13
C ALA A 45 4.45 -0.20 -8.62
N ALA A 46 5.02 -0.07 -9.82
CA ALA A 46 5.94 -1.06 -10.37
C ALA A 46 7.22 -1.16 -9.53
N GLU A 47 7.82 -0.04 -9.15
CA GLU A 47 9.01 -0.01 -8.28
C GLU A 47 8.74 -0.67 -6.92
N MET A 48 7.57 -0.45 -6.32
CA MET A 48 7.19 -1.11 -5.06
C MET A 48 7.14 -2.64 -5.21
N VAL A 49 6.58 -3.14 -6.31
CA VAL A 49 6.52 -4.57 -6.60
C VAL A 49 7.91 -5.14 -6.82
N ASP A 50 8.75 -4.47 -7.60
CA ASP A 50 10.14 -4.88 -7.87
C ASP A 50 10.99 -4.90 -6.58
N ASN A 51 10.70 -4.00 -5.63
CA ASN A 51 11.35 -3.96 -4.33
C ASN A 51 10.77 -4.95 -3.30
N GLY A 52 9.77 -5.76 -3.67
CA GLY A 52 9.25 -6.86 -2.86
C GLY A 52 7.99 -6.57 -2.07
N ALA A 53 7.18 -5.57 -2.46
CA ALA A 53 5.83 -5.44 -1.92
C ALA A 53 4.97 -6.66 -2.35
N ASP A 54 4.30 -7.30 -1.39
CA ASP A 54 3.42 -8.44 -1.65
C ASP A 54 2.04 -7.99 -2.17
N TRP A 55 1.61 -6.77 -1.83
CA TRP A 55 0.41 -6.12 -2.37
C TRP A 55 0.51 -4.60 -2.23
N LEU A 56 -0.42 -3.90 -2.88
CA LEU A 56 -0.57 -2.44 -2.83
C LEU A 56 -1.91 -2.06 -2.19
N ASP A 57 -1.88 -1.09 -1.28
CA ASP A 57 -3.04 -0.39 -0.75
C ASP A 57 -3.12 0.98 -1.42
N ILE A 58 -4.24 1.23 -2.11
CA ILE A 58 -4.41 2.40 -2.96
C ILE A 58 -5.52 3.25 -2.34
N GLY A 59 -5.14 4.43 -1.86
CA GLY A 59 -6.01 5.37 -1.14
C GLY A 59 -6.22 6.67 -1.89
#